data_AF-A0A7K3XDK1-F1
#
_entry.id   AF-A0A7K3XDK1-F1
#
_cell.length_a   1.000
_cell.length_b   1.000
_cell.length_c   1.000
_cell.angle_alpha   90.00
_cell.angle_beta   90.00
_cell.angle_gamma   90.00
#
_symmetry.space_group_name_H-M   'P 1'
#
loop_
_entity.id
_entity.type
_entity.pdbx_description
1 polymer ?
#
loop_
_entity_poly.entity_id
_entity_poly.type
_entity_poly.pdbx_seq_one_letter_code
_entity_poly.pdbx_strand_id
1 'polypeptide(L)'
;GSEGTLVTILRARLTLLPVVRAKSIVFLSYPDIAAAGDDVPRVLPHHPIALEGLDDKLVNFEKRKHLHPEALHKLPPGGGWLMVQLGGDTTEEAEAAATRLIDAVRRDGGPGVHRFDDRVDEEQMWAVRESGLGATARVPGERDTWEGWEDSAVPPERLGDYLRDLDRLFREYGFEQASLYGHFGQGCVHTRIPFELRTADGVRQFRSFVERAADLVVSYGGSFSGEHGDGQSRGELLVKMYGDRVIRAFGRFKAIFDPDDRMNPGKVMPPYPLDSHLRLGVDFHHGDVDTVFRYPDDGGSFSRAVLRCVGVGQCRREHGGVMCPSYMVTREEEHSTRGRSR
;
A
#
# COMPACT_ATOMS: atom_id res chain seq x y z
N GLY A 1 -16.50 3.79 6.61
CA GLY A 1 -15.47 4.81 6.39
C GLY A 1 -15.97 6.22 6.68
N SER A 2 -16.57 6.50 7.84
CA SER A 2 -16.76 7.91 8.27
C SER A 2 -15.51 8.47 8.95
N GLU A 3 -14.50 7.63 9.19
CA GLU A 3 -13.18 8.02 9.69
C GLU A 3 -13.24 8.85 10.98
N GLY A 4 -14.14 8.49 11.88
CA GLY A 4 -14.31 9.17 13.16
C GLY A 4 -14.90 10.59 13.06
N THR A 5 -15.37 11.02 11.88
CA THR A 5 -15.96 12.35 11.69
C THR A 5 -17.43 12.45 12.13
N LEU A 6 -18.09 11.32 12.40
CA LEU A 6 -19.54 11.29 12.69
C LEU A 6 -19.91 10.50 13.94
N VAL A 7 -19.19 9.43 14.23
CA VAL A 7 -19.49 8.50 15.32
C VAL A 7 -18.22 7.85 15.83
N THR A 8 -18.24 7.45 17.10
CA THR A 8 -17.25 6.55 17.70
C THR A 8 -17.86 5.15 17.79
N ILE A 9 -17.24 4.18 17.12
CA ILE A 9 -17.74 2.79 17.11
C ILE A 9 -17.27 2.10 18.39
N LEU A 10 -18.21 1.61 19.20
CA LEU A 10 -17.90 0.85 20.43
C LEU A 10 -17.94 -0.67 20.22
N ARG A 11 -18.82 -1.13 19.32
CA ARG A 11 -19.02 -2.56 19.00
C ARG A 11 -19.45 -2.68 17.55
N ALA A 12 -19.01 -3.75 16.89
CA ALA A 12 -19.45 -4.11 15.55
C ALA A 12 -19.86 -5.59 15.54
N ARG A 13 -20.93 -5.91 14.81
CA ARG A 13 -21.31 -7.29 14.48
C ARG A 13 -20.95 -7.54 13.03
N LEU A 14 -20.14 -8.55 12.79
CA LEU A 14 -19.62 -8.89 11.46
C LEU A 14 -20.17 -10.24 11.01
N THR A 15 -20.49 -10.34 9.73
CA THR A 15 -20.72 -11.63 9.07
C THR A 15 -19.36 -12.24 8.76
N LEU A 16 -19.14 -13.49 9.17
CA LEU A 16 -17.89 -14.21 8.90
C LEU A 16 -18.04 -15.09 7.67
N LEU A 17 -16.97 -15.21 6.89
CA LEU A 17 -16.87 -16.15 5.77
C LEU A 17 -16.12 -17.42 6.21
N PRO A 18 -16.46 -18.60 5.64
CA PRO A 18 -15.69 -19.81 5.88
C PRO A 18 -14.22 -19.65 5.46
N VAL A 19 -13.32 -20.31 6.18
CA VAL A 19 -11.91 -20.41 5.79
C VAL A 19 -11.80 -21.39 4.62
N VAL A 20 -11.16 -20.95 3.54
CA VAL A 20 -10.84 -21.82 2.39
C VAL A 20 -9.90 -22.94 2.84
N ARG A 21 -10.29 -24.19 2.57
CA ARG A 21 -9.63 -25.39 3.10
C ARG A 21 -8.36 -25.76 2.35
N ALA A 22 -8.39 -25.63 1.03
CA ALA A 22 -7.25 -25.92 0.17
C ALA A 22 -6.98 -24.75 -0.77
N LYS A 23 -5.70 -24.49 -1.03
CA LYS A 23 -5.23 -23.36 -1.82
C LYS A 23 -4.20 -23.84 -2.84
N SER A 24 -4.06 -23.10 -3.92
CA SER A 24 -2.98 -23.26 -4.90
C SER A 24 -2.56 -21.88 -5.39
N ILE A 25 -1.25 -21.67 -5.52
CA ILE A 25 -0.68 -20.40 -5.99
C ILE A 25 -0.07 -20.57 -7.39
N VAL A 26 -0.45 -19.65 -8.28
CA VAL A 26 0.12 -19.50 -9.63
C VAL A 26 0.71 -18.10 -9.76
N PHE A 27 1.99 -18.03 -10.14
CA PHE A 27 2.67 -16.82 -10.55
C PHE A 27 2.66 -16.70 -12.07
N LEU A 28 2.24 -15.53 -12.53
CA LEU A 28 2.29 -15.12 -13.92
C LEU A 28 3.36 -14.04 -14.07
N SER A 29 4.37 -14.24 -14.91
CA SER A 29 5.44 -13.27 -15.14
C SER A 29 5.26 -12.53 -16.46
N TYR A 30 5.52 -11.23 -16.41
CA TYR A 30 5.31 -10.28 -17.50
C TYR A 30 6.58 -9.44 -17.72
N PRO A 31 6.73 -8.80 -18.90
CA PRO A 31 7.84 -7.89 -19.16
C PRO A 31 7.87 -6.66 -18.23
N ASP A 32 6.70 -6.20 -17.76
CA ASP A 32 6.55 -5.06 -16.84
C ASP A 32 5.21 -5.16 -16.07
N ILE A 33 5.04 -4.28 -15.07
CA ILE A 33 3.84 -4.24 -14.22
C ILE A 33 2.57 -3.82 -14.97
N ALA A 34 2.67 -3.04 -16.04
CA ALA A 34 1.52 -2.63 -16.83
C ALA A 34 0.98 -3.78 -17.68
N ALA A 35 1.85 -4.60 -18.27
CA ALA A 35 1.49 -5.83 -18.95
C ALA A 35 0.84 -6.84 -17.99
N ALA A 36 1.28 -6.89 -16.73
CA ALA A 36 0.57 -7.64 -15.68
C ALA A 36 -0.84 -7.07 -15.45
N GLY A 37 -0.98 -5.75 -15.38
CA GLY A 37 -2.27 -5.06 -15.26
C GLY A 37 -3.23 -5.34 -16.42
N ASP A 38 -2.74 -5.44 -17.66
CA ASP A 38 -3.56 -5.76 -18.84
C ASP A 38 -4.19 -7.17 -18.78
N ASP A 39 -3.57 -8.10 -18.05
CA ASP A 39 -4.03 -9.50 -17.98
C ASP A 39 -5.04 -9.74 -16.86
N VAL A 40 -5.21 -8.78 -15.94
CA VAL A 40 -6.16 -8.88 -14.82
C VAL A 40 -7.58 -9.24 -15.27
N PRO A 41 -8.16 -8.64 -16.34
CA PRO A 41 -9.49 -9.01 -16.83
C PRO A 41 -9.60 -10.45 -17.35
N ARG A 42 -8.48 -11.10 -17.71
CA ARG A 42 -8.45 -12.53 -18.08
C ARG A 42 -8.39 -13.43 -16.85
N VAL A 43 -7.77 -12.99 -15.77
CA VAL A 43 -7.61 -13.76 -14.53
C VAL A 43 -8.88 -13.71 -13.67
N LEU A 44 -9.52 -12.54 -13.56
CA LEU A 44 -10.69 -12.32 -12.68
C LEU A 44 -11.86 -13.28 -12.88
N PRO A 45 -12.24 -13.69 -14.12
CA PRO A 45 -13.31 -14.66 -14.34
C PRO A 45 -13.06 -16.05 -13.72
N HIS A 46 -11.82 -16.35 -13.30
CA HIS A 46 -11.47 -17.58 -12.60
C HIS A 46 -11.66 -17.50 -11.07
N HIS A 47 -12.19 -16.39 -10.57
CA HIS A 47 -12.52 -16.17 -9.15
C HIS A 47 -11.34 -16.43 -8.19
N PRO A 48 -10.20 -15.74 -8.39
CA PRO A 48 -9.11 -15.82 -7.43
C PRO A 48 -9.55 -15.34 -6.04
N ILE A 49 -9.04 -15.99 -5.00
CA ILE A 49 -9.21 -15.56 -3.61
C ILE A 49 -8.35 -14.31 -3.36
N ALA A 50 -7.17 -14.28 -3.97
CA ALA A 50 -6.29 -13.11 -4.01
C ALA A 50 -5.65 -12.99 -5.40
N LEU A 51 -5.54 -11.75 -5.87
CA LEU A 51 -4.87 -11.40 -7.11
C LEU A 51 -4.01 -10.16 -6.86
N GLU A 52 -2.72 -10.40 -6.65
CA GLU A 52 -1.75 -9.39 -6.24
C GLU A 52 -0.79 -9.06 -7.39
N GLY A 53 -0.52 -7.77 -7.60
CA GLY A 53 0.51 -7.29 -8.53
C GLY A 53 1.80 -6.92 -7.80
N LEU A 54 2.94 -7.17 -8.43
CA LEU A 54 4.28 -6.88 -7.90
C LEU A 54 5.19 -6.42 -9.04
N ASP A 55 5.96 -5.35 -8.87
CA ASP A 55 6.97 -4.91 -9.83
C ASP A 55 8.41 -5.36 -9.50
N ASP A 56 9.30 -5.22 -10.46
CA ASP A 56 10.72 -5.57 -10.35
C ASP A 56 11.48 -4.72 -9.34
N LYS A 57 11.07 -3.46 -9.16
CA LYS A 57 11.63 -2.55 -8.16
C LYS A 57 11.42 -3.11 -6.76
N LEU A 58 10.23 -3.60 -6.42
CA LEU A 58 9.96 -4.24 -5.13
C LEU A 58 10.91 -5.42 -4.90
N VAL A 59 10.98 -6.34 -5.86
CA VAL A 59 11.85 -7.53 -5.81
C VAL A 59 13.31 -7.13 -5.61
N ASN A 60 13.79 -6.09 -6.33
CA ASN A 60 15.14 -5.58 -6.18
C ASN A 60 15.39 -4.94 -4.80
N PHE A 61 14.43 -4.21 -4.27
CA PHE A 61 14.52 -3.61 -2.93
C PHE A 61 14.57 -4.66 -1.83
N GLU A 62 13.83 -5.76 -1.97
CA GLU A 62 13.93 -6.91 -1.07
C GLU A 62 15.31 -7.58 -1.14
N LYS A 63 15.86 -7.79 -2.34
CA LYS A 63 17.22 -8.32 -2.52
C LYS A 63 18.27 -7.46 -1.82
N ARG A 64 18.21 -6.13 -2.00
CA ARG A 64 19.13 -5.16 -1.36
C ARG A 64 19.01 -5.14 0.16
N LYS A 65 17.86 -5.52 0.70
CA LYS A 65 17.60 -5.62 2.13
C LYS A 65 17.81 -7.03 2.69
N HIS A 66 18.18 -7.99 1.85
CA HIS A 66 18.30 -9.39 2.21
C HIS A 66 17.01 -9.96 2.84
N LEU A 67 15.86 -9.49 2.37
CA LEU A 67 14.56 -10.03 2.78
C LEU A 67 14.28 -11.28 1.95
N HIS A 68 13.78 -12.35 2.58
CA HIS A 68 13.30 -13.58 1.93
C HIS A 68 14.20 -14.13 0.81
N PRO A 69 15.52 -14.29 1.02
CA PRO A 69 16.46 -14.64 -0.05
C PRO A 69 16.07 -15.94 -0.76
N GLU A 70 15.65 -16.97 -0.02
CA GLU A 70 15.21 -18.25 -0.58
C GLU A 70 14.01 -18.12 -1.52
N ALA A 71 13.04 -17.29 -1.15
CA ALA A 71 11.85 -16.98 -1.94
C ALA A 71 12.25 -16.31 -3.26
N LEU A 72 13.08 -15.27 -3.17
CA LEU A 72 13.50 -14.46 -4.33
C LEU A 72 14.34 -15.24 -5.34
N HIS A 73 15.00 -16.33 -4.93
CA HIS A 73 15.69 -17.25 -5.83
C HIS A 73 14.73 -18.12 -6.66
N LYS A 74 13.51 -18.35 -6.16
CA LYS A 74 12.47 -19.14 -6.84
C LYS A 74 11.56 -18.29 -7.72
N LEU A 75 11.58 -16.97 -7.55
CA LEU A 75 10.75 -16.06 -8.35
C LEU A 75 11.17 -16.13 -9.83
N PRO A 76 10.21 -16.32 -10.76
CA PRO A 76 10.54 -16.39 -12.17
C PRO A 76 11.03 -15.05 -12.72
N PRO A 77 11.83 -15.06 -13.80
CA PRO A 77 12.27 -13.82 -14.44
C PRO A 77 11.08 -13.04 -15.01
N GLY A 78 11.15 -11.71 -14.91
CA GLY A 78 10.10 -10.79 -15.34
C GLY A 78 10.41 -9.36 -14.89
N GLY A 79 9.64 -8.39 -15.39
CA GLY A 79 9.59 -7.01 -14.91
C GLY A 79 8.31 -6.67 -14.13
N GLY A 80 7.35 -7.59 -14.12
CA GLY A 80 6.14 -7.52 -13.31
C GLY A 80 5.51 -8.90 -13.15
N TRP A 81 4.79 -9.11 -12.06
CA TRP A 81 4.15 -10.39 -11.75
C TRP A 81 2.72 -10.21 -11.27
N LEU A 82 1.88 -11.20 -11.58
CA LEU A 82 0.64 -11.46 -10.85
C LEU A 82 0.85 -12.70 -9.97
N MET A 83 0.61 -12.57 -8.68
CA MET A 83 0.46 -13.69 -7.76
C MET A 83 -1.02 -14.00 -7.61
N VAL A 84 -1.42 -15.17 -8.09
CA VAL A 84 -2.82 -15.61 -8.13
C VAL A 84 -3.02 -16.75 -7.14
N GLN A 85 -3.81 -16.53 -6.10
CA GLN A 85 -4.22 -17.58 -5.17
C GLN A 85 -5.63 -18.04 -5.49
N LEU A 86 -5.77 -19.33 -5.76
CA LEU A 86 -7.04 -20.01 -5.98
C LEU A 86 -7.30 -20.98 -4.83
N GLY A 87 -8.54 -21.46 -4.70
CA GLY A 87 -8.84 -22.45 -3.68
C GLY A 87 -10.12 -23.23 -3.94
N GLY A 88 -10.38 -24.15 -3.01
CA GLY A 88 -11.49 -25.09 -3.04
C GLY A 88 -11.69 -25.75 -1.68
N ASP A 89 -12.69 -26.63 -1.58
CA ASP A 89 -12.93 -27.42 -0.38
C ASP A 89 -11.95 -28.59 -0.27
N THR A 90 -11.38 -29.04 -1.39
CA THR A 90 -10.31 -30.05 -1.45
C THR A 90 -9.10 -29.58 -2.27
N THR A 91 -7.96 -30.26 -2.09
CA THR A 91 -6.74 -29.99 -2.88
C THR A 91 -7.01 -30.14 -4.37
N GLU A 92 -7.70 -31.19 -4.78
CA GLU A 92 -8.02 -31.47 -6.19
C GLU A 92 -8.85 -30.34 -6.81
N GLU A 93 -9.78 -29.74 -6.06
CA GLU A 93 -10.58 -28.61 -6.53
C GLU A 93 -9.72 -27.35 -6.73
N ALA A 94 -8.83 -27.05 -5.77
CA ALA A 94 -7.90 -25.92 -5.85
C ALA A 94 -6.92 -26.07 -7.02
N GLU A 95 -6.38 -27.28 -7.21
CA GLU A 95 -5.50 -27.60 -8.33
C GLU A 95 -6.22 -27.54 -9.67
N ALA A 96 -7.46 -28.03 -9.75
CA ALA A 96 -8.27 -27.95 -10.95
C ALA A 96 -8.59 -26.49 -11.31
N ALA A 97 -8.82 -25.62 -10.31
CA ALA A 97 -8.96 -24.19 -10.53
C ALA A 97 -7.69 -23.57 -11.10
N ALA A 98 -6.52 -23.91 -10.53
CA ALA A 98 -5.22 -23.46 -11.03
C ALA A 98 -4.98 -23.89 -12.48
N THR A 99 -5.26 -25.15 -12.82
CA THR A 99 -5.13 -25.65 -14.20
C THR A 99 -6.04 -24.88 -15.17
N ARG A 100 -7.30 -24.64 -14.81
CA ARG A 100 -8.23 -23.85 -15.65
C ARG A 100 -7.72 -22.43 -15.89
N LEU A 101 -7.16 -21.77 -14.88
CA LEU A 101 -6.55 -20.46 -15.02
C LEU A 101 -5.34 -20.52 -15.96
N ILE A 102 -4.44 -21.47 -15.74
CA ILE A 102 -3.22 -21.66 -16.53
C ILE A 102 -3.57 -21.84 -18.01
N ASP A 103 -4.56 -22.68 -18.31
CA ASP A 103 -5.00 -22.92 -19.69
C ASP A 103 -5.61 -21.66 -20.33
N ALA A 104 -6.28 -20.81 -19.55
CA ALA A 104 -6.88 -19.58 -20.06
C ALA A 104 -5.87 -18.45 -20.34
N VAL A 105 -4.78 -18.39 -19.58
CA VAL A 105 -3.74 -17.36 -19.75
C VAL A 105 -2.65 -17.78 -20.75
N ARG A 106 -2.45 -19.08 -20.97
CA ARG A 106 -1.48 -19.62 -21.95
C ARG A 106 -1.87 -19.25 -23.38
N ARG A 107 -1.00 -18.46 -24.01
CA ARG A 107 -1.11 -18.00 -25.39
C ARG A 107 0.25 -17.56 -25.92
N ASP A 108 0.39 -17.46 -27.23
CA ASP A 108 1.60 -16.88 -27.84
C ASP A 108 1.79 -15.44 -27.39
N GLY A 109 2.98 -15.13 -26.87
CA GLY A 109 3.27 -13.83 -26.23
C GLY A 109 2.55 -13.59 -24.90
N GLY A 110 1.94 -14.62 -24.30
CA GLY A 110 1.34 -14.58 -22.98
C GLY A 110 2.37 -14.58 -21.83
N PRO A 111 1.91 -14.61 -20.58
CA PRO A 111 2.80 -14.63 -19.43
C PRO A 111 3.63 -15.91 -19.33
N GLY A 112 4.80 -15.81 -18.70
CA GLY A 112 5.44 -16.98 -18.12
C GLY A 112 4.59 -17.52 -16.98
N VAL A 113 4.46 -18.85 -16.86
CA VAL A 113 3.58 -19.48 -15.87
C VAL A 113 4.41 -20.34 -14.92
N HIS A 114 4.30 -20.06 -13.63
CA HIS A 114 5.03 -20.74 -12.58
C HIS A 114 4.07 -21.11 -11.45
N ARG A 115 3.87 -22.40 -11.23
CA ARG A 115 3.03 -22.92 -10.15
C ARG A 115 3.92 -23.42 -9.01
N PHE A 116 3.51 -23.11 -7.78
CA PHE A 116 4.16 -23.63 -6.58
C PHE A 116 3.31 -24.77 -6.03
N ASP A 117 3.95 -25.93 -5.80
CA ASP A 117 3.27 -27.14 -5.30
C ASP A 117 3.63 -27.45 -3.83
N ASP A 118 4.63 -26.77 -3.26
CA ASP A 118 5.00 -26.88 -1.84
C ASP A 118 4.41 -25.70 -1.05
N ARG A 119 3.72 -26.02 0.06
CA ARG A 119 3.16 -25.01 0.97
C ARG A 119 4.22 -24.09 1.56
N VAL A 120 5.45 -24.59 1.78
CA VAL A 120 6.56 -23.76 2.26
C VAL A 120 6.88 -22.67 1.22
N ASP A 121 6.89 -23.03 -0.06
CA ASP A 121 7.16 -22.08 -1.15
C ASP A 121 6.02 -21.06 -1.27
N GLU A 122 4.78 -21.51 -1.13
CA GLU A 122 3.61 -20.62 -1.11
C GLU A 122 3.67 -19.60 0.03
N GLU A 123 4.00 -20.04 1.25
CA GLU A 123 4.17 -19.17 2.42
C GLU A 123 5.33 -18.17 2.22
N GLN A 124 6.45 -18.64 1.64
CA GLN A 124 7.59 -17.79 1.29
C GLN A 124 7.23 -16.72 0.24
N MET A 125 6.42 -17.06 -0.76
CA MET A 125 5.94 -16.11 -1.78
C MET A 125 5.01 -15.05 -1.19
N TRP A 126 4.13 -15.45 -0.27
CA TRP A 126 3.31 -14.48 0.47
C TRP A 126 4.17 -13.52 1.29
N ALA A 127 5.21 -14.03 1.94
CA ALA A 127 6.11 -13.19 2.74
C ALA A 127 6.80 -12.09 1.90
N VAL A 128 7.14 -12.37 0.64
CA VAL A 128 7.61 -11.37 -0.33
C VAL A 128 6.53 -10.29 -0.52
N ARG A 129 5.30 -10.67 -0.94
CA ARG A 129 4.22 -9.70 -1.14
C ARG A 129 3.87 -8.87 0.10
N GLU A 130 3.82 -9.49 1.27
CA GLU A 130 3.49 -8.82 2.54
C GLU A 130 4.59 -7.87 3.02
N SER A 131 5.82 -8.09 2.58
CA SER A 131 6.96 -7.24 2.94
C SER A 131 7.05 -5.96 2.12
N GLY A 132 6.16 -5.76 1.14
CA GLY A 132 6.15 -4.63 0.21
C GLY A 132 6.42 -3.27 0.84
N LEU A 133 5.68 -2.92 1.90
CA LEU A 133 5.86 -1.63 2.59
C LEU A 133 7.20 -1.54 3.34
N GLY A 134 7.59 -2.62 4.02
CA GLY A 134 8.88 -2.70 4.72
C GLY A 134 10.07 -2.65 3.76
N ALA A 135 9.92 -3.22 2.57
CA ALA A 135 10.90 -3.24 1.50
C ALA A 135 11.08 -1.85 0.86
N THR A 136 9.98 -1.13 0.62
CA THR A 136 9.99 0.11 -0.18
C THR A 136 10.25 1.40 0.61
N ALA A 137 9.95 1.45 1.92
CA ALA A 137 10.01 2.70 2.69
C ALA A 137 11.41 3.32 2.89
N ARG A 138 12.44 2.47 2.93
CA ARG A 138 13.82 2.83 3.31
C ARG A 138 14.83 1.93 2.61
N VAL A 139 15.09 2.15 1.33
CA VAL A 139 15.98 1.28 0.55
C VAL A 139 17.43 1.74 0.73
N PRO A 140 18.38 0.86 1.12
CA PRO A 140 19.79 1.25 1.31
C PRO A 140 20.38 1.85 0.04
N GLY A 141 20.84 3.11 0.08
CA GLY A 141 21.40 3.82 -1.08
C GLY A 141 20.38 4.56 -1.96
N GLU A 142 19.09 4.53 -1.62
CA GLU A 142 18.05 5.33 -2.27
C GLU A 142 17.59 6.49 -1.38
N ARG A 143 16.87 7.43 -2.00
CA ARG A 143 16.08 8.40 -1.24
C ARG A 143 15.01 7.69 -0.40
N ASP A 144 14.80 8.24 0.78
CA ASP A 144 13.69 7.92 1.67
C ASP A 144 12.36 8.15 0.92
N THR A 145 11.49 7.14 0.90
CA THR A 145 10.16 7.25 0.29
C THR A 145 9.10 7.49 1.37
N TRP A 146 7.94 8.00 0.97
CA TRP A 146 6.84 8.44 1.82
C TRP A 146 5.48 8.07 1.22
N GLU A 147 4.47 8.06 2.08
CA GLU A 147 3.05 8.02 1.72
C GLU A 147 2.63 9.33 1.07
N GLY A 148 1.50 9.33 0.40
CA GLY A 148 0.96 10.52 -0.27
C GLY A 148 0.29 10.26 -1.61
N TRP A 149 0.47 9.08 -2.21
CA TRP A 149 -0.35 8.57 -3.34
C TRP A 149 -0.27 7.04 -3.45
N GLU A 150 -0.56 6.35 -2.36
CA GLU A 150 -0.21 4.94 -2.13
C GLU A 150 -1.39 3.96 -2.16
N ASP A 151 -2.55 4.38 -2.66
CA ASP A 151 -3.79 3.60 -2.53
C ASP A 151 -4.81 3.92 -3.63
N SER A 152 -4.34 4.37 -4.79
CA SER A 152 -5.25 4.68 -5.90
C SER A 152 -5.84 3.40 -6.48
N ALA A 153 -7.14 3.40 -6.77
CA ALA A 153 -7.82 2.27 -7.39
C ALA A 153 -8.53 2.68 -8.69
N VAL A 154 -8.51 1.83 -9.71
CA VAL A 154 -9.23 2.01 -10.98
C VAL A 154 -10.01 0.74 -11.34
N PRO A 155 -11.02 0.79 -12.22
CA PRO A 155 -11.63 -0.43 -12.75
C PRO A 155 -10.56 -1.39 -13.29
N PRO A 156 -10.58 -2.69 -12.93
CA PRO A 156 -9.54 -3.64 -13.31
C PRO A 156 -9.28 -3.72 -14.83
N GLU A 157 -10.30 -3.48 -15.64
CA GLU A 157 -10.22 -3.45 -17.11
C GLU A 157 -9.37 -2.31 -17.66
N ARG A 158 -9.05 -1.33 -16.82
CA ARG A 158 -8.26 -0.15 -17.17
C ARG A 158 -6.94 -0.07 -16.43
N LEU A 159 -6.61 -1.09 -15.63
CA LEU A 159 -5.46 -1.06 -14.72
C LEU A 159 -4.14 -0.92 -15.48
N GLY A 160 -3.92 -1.69 -16.55
CA GLY A 160 -2.69 -1.61 -17.33
C GLY A 160 -2.42 -0.23 -17.92
N ASP A 161 -3.44 0.39 -18.51
CA ASP A 161 -3.34 1.76 -19.05
C ASP A 161 -3.09 2.80 -17.95
N TYR A 162 -3.78 2.67 -16.80
CA TYR A 162 -3.53 3.53 -15.64
C TYR A 162 -2.09 3.42 -15.14
N LEU A 163 -1.54 2.21 -15.04
CA LEU A 163 -0.16 1.98 -14.61
C LEU A 163 0.86 2.64 -15.56
N ARG A 164 0.62 2.62 -16.87
CA ARG A 164 1.47 3.30 -17.87
C ARG A 164 1.45 4.82 -17.69
N ASP A 165 0.27 5.40 -17.52
CA ASP A 165 0.13 6.84 -17.35
C ASP A 165 0.64 7.31 -15.99
N LEU A 166 0.50 6.49 -14.95
CA LEU A 166 1.07 6.75 -13.63
C LEU A 166 2.61 6.68 -13.66
N ASP A 167 3.21 5.71 -14.35
CA ASP A 167 4.67 5.67 -14.55
C ASP A 167 5.18 6.89 -15.31
N ARG A 168 4.45 7.35 -16.33
CA ARG A 168 4.77 8.61 -17.03
C ARG A 168 4.74 9.79 -16.06
N LEU A 169 3.71 9.89 -15.21
CA LEU A 169 3.61 10.95 -14.21
C LEU A 169 4.76 10.88 -13.20
N PHE A 170 5.18 9.69 -12.77
CA PHE A 170 6.36 9.55 -11.90
C PHE A 170 7.63 10.10 -12.57
N ARG A 171 7.87 9.76 -13.84
CA ARG A 171 9.05 10.25 -14.58
C ARG A 171 9.07 11.77 -14.72
N GLU A 172 7.91 12.39 -14.96
CA GLU A 172 7.80 13.86 -15.04
C GLU A 172 8.25 14.58 -13.76
N TYR A 173 8.11 13.92 -12.60
CA TYR A 173 8.53 14.46 -11.29
C TYR A 173 9.87 13.88 -10.79
N GLY A 174 10.52 12.99 -11.56
CA GLY A 174 11.75 12.32 -11.13
C GLY A 174 11.54 11.33 -9.99
N PHE A 175 10.39 10.65 -9.99
CA PHE A 175 9.97 9.66 -9.00
C PHE A 175 9.98 8.22 -9.55
N GLU A 176 10.70 7.94 -10.65
CA GLU A 176 10.70 6.61 -11.29
C GLU A 176 11.16 5.45 -10.38
N GLN A 177 11.85 5.75 -9.27
CA GLN A 177 12.21 4.75 -8.24
C GLN A 177 11.00 4.21 -7.45
N ALA A 178 9.82 4.84 -7.56
CA ALA A 178 8.62 4.38 -6.89
C ALA A 178 8.23 2.98 -7.39
N SER A 179 8.15 2.04 -6.45
CA SER A 179 7.71 0.68 -6.71
C SER A 179 6.19 0.58 -6.64
N LEU A 180 5.62 -0.26 -7.50
CA LEU A 180 4.19 -0.53 -7.60
C LEU A 180 3.89 -1.98 -7.20
N TYR A 181 2.93 -2.15 -6.29
CA TYR A 181 2.42 -3.45 -5.86
C TYR A 181 0.99 -3.28 -5.33
N GLY A 182 0.18 -4.33 -5.23
CA GLY A 182 -1.13 -4.18 -4.58
C GLY A 182 -2.19 -5.16 -5.03
N HIS A 183 -3.42 -4.88 -4.63
CA HIS A 183 -4.61 -5.70 -4.86
C HIS A 183 -5.15 -5.49 -6.28
N PHE A 184 -4.45 -6.05 -7.27
CA PHE A 184 -4.75 -5.89 -8.69
C PHE A 184 -6.12 -6.45 -9.07
N GLY A 185 -6.61 -7.46 -8.34
CA GLY A 185 -7.99 -7.94 -8.52
C GLY A 185 -9.07 -6.89 -8.26
N GLN A 186 -8.77 -5.87 -7.44
CA GLN A 186 -9.63 -4.72 -7.18
C GLN A 186 -9.15 -3.47 -7.93
N GLY A 187 -8.12 -3.61 -8.78
CA GLY A 187 -7.46 -2.50 -9.45
C GLY A 187 -6.80 -1.49 -8.50
N CYS A 188 -6.49 -1.91 -7.27
CA CYS A 188 -5.88 -1.07 -6.24
C CYS A 188 -4.35 -1.18 -6.28
N VAL A 189 -3.69 -0.03 -6.27
CA VAL A 189 -2.24 0.09 -6.43
C VAL A 189 -1.65 0.82 -5.23
N HIS A 190 -0.65 0.18 -4.63
CA HIS A 190 0.18 0.72 -3.56
C HIS A 190 1.57 1.09 -4.04
N THR A 191 2.10 2.13 -3.40
CA THR A 191 3.43 2.65 -3.72
C THR A 191 3.98 3.52 -2.59
N ARG A 192 5.28 3.79 -2.66
CA ARG A 192 5.98 4.73 -1.78
C ARG A 192 6.81 5.65 -2.65
N ILE A 193 6.67 6.96 -2.47
CA ILE A 193 7.18 7.97 -3.39
C ILE A 193 8.27 8.80 -2.69
N PRO A 194 9.41 9.09 -3.33
CA PRO A 194 10.52 9.84 -2.72
C PRO A 194 10.24 11.34 -2.63
N PHE A 195 9.11 11.73 -2.02
CA PHE A 195 8.78 13.14 -1.77
C PHE A 195 9.83 13.80 -0.87
N GLU A 196 10.28 15.01 -1.24
CA GLU A 196 11.01 15.88 -0.32
C GLU A 196 10.00 16.78 0.39
N LEU A 197 9.80 16.59 1.68
CA LEU A 197 8.75 17.29 2.44
C LEU A 197 9.32 18.33 3.42
N ARG A 198 10.66 18.47 3.50
CA ARG A 198 11.34 19.41 4.42
C ARG A 198 11.77 20.70 3.75
N THR A 199 11.47 20.88 2.48
CA THR A 199 11.75 22.12 1.74
C THR A 199 10.47 22.67 1.14
N ALA A 200 10.37 24.00 1.02
CA ALA A 200 9.19 24.64 0.47
C ALA A 200 8.94 24.18 -0.98
N ASP A 201 9.99 24.00 -1.76
CA ASP A 201 9.92 23.56 -3.15
C ASP A 201 9.44 22.11 -3.25
N GLY A 202 9.95 21.24 -2.37
CA GLY A 202 9.53 19.85 -2.29
C GLY A 202 8.06 19.71 -1.87
N VAL A 203 7.58 20.50 -0.91
CA VAL A 203 6.15 20.52 -0.53
C VAL A 203 5.27 21.00 -1.69
N ARG A 204 5.70 22.02 -2.46
CA ARG A 204 4.98 22.45 -3.67
C ARG A 204 4.96 21.37 -4.75
N GLN A 205 6.06 20.64 -4.94
CA GLN A 205 6.11 19.50 -5.87
C GLN A 205 5.19 18.36 -5.42
N PHE A 206 5.18 18.03 -4.12
CA PHE A 206 4.27 17.06 -3.52
C PHE A 206 2.80 17.41 -3.81
N ARG A 207 2.40 18.65 -3.49
CA ARG A 207 1.05 19.16 -3.78
C ARG A 207 0.70 19.03 -5.26
N SER A 208 1.57 19.52 -6.13
CA SER A 208 1.35 19.48 -7.58
C SER A 208 1.24 18.04 -8.11
N PHE A 209 2.08 17.12 -7.64
CA PHE A 209 2.02 15.71 -8.01
C PHE A 209 0.69 15.09 -7.59
N VAL A 210 0.30 15.26 -6.33
CA VAL A 210 -0.93 14.67 -5.78
C VAL A 210 -2.18 15.20 -6.48
N GLU A 211 -2.24 16.50 -6.79
CA GLU A 211 -3.36 17.09 -7.52
C GLU A 211 -3.48 16.52 -8.94
N ARG A 212 -2.36 16.31 -9.65
CA ARG A 212 -2.33 15.70 -10.99
C ARG A 212 -2.63 14.21 -10.95
N ALA A 213 -2.15 13.49 -9.94
CA ALA A 213 -2.44 12.08 -9.75
C ALA A 213 -3.94 11.88 -9.47
N ALA A 214 -4.57 12.81 -8.73
CA ALA A 214 -6.02 12.86 -8.55
C ALA A 214 -6.78 13.07 -9.86
N ASP A 215 -6.34 13.99 -10.71
CA ASP A 215 -6.96 14.18 -12.03
C ASP A 215 -6.81 12.93 -12.90
N LEU A 216 -5.63 12.29 -12.84
CA LEU A 216 -5.36 11.05 -13.57
C LEU A 216 -6.32 9.95 -13.14
N VAL A 217 -6.38 9.59 -11.85
CA VAL A 217 -7.24 8.48 -11.42
C VAL A 217 -8.73 8.75 -11.65
N VAL A 218 -9.19 10.01 -11.54
CA VAL A 218 -10.58 10.39 -11.88
C VAL A 218 -10.85 10.25 -13.38
N SER A 219 -9.90 10.58 -14.25
CA SER A 219 -10.01 10.28 -15.69
C SER A 219 -10.09 8.76 -15.94
N TYR A 220 -9.60 7.97 -14.98
CA TYR A 220 -9.74 6.53 -14.96
C TYR A 220 -11.06 5.99 -14.39
N GLY A 221 -11.97 6.87 -13.94
CA GLY A 221 -13.18 6.49 -13.24
C GLY A 221 -12.89 5.81 -11.89
N GLY A 222 -11.71 6.08 -11.33
CA GLY A 222 -11.19 5.44 -10.14
C GLY A 222 -11.38 6.26 -8.86
N SER A 223 -10.74 5.79 -7.79
CA SER A 223 -10.75 6.34 -6.43
C SER A 223 -9.35 6.72 -5.96
N PHE A 224 -9.25 7.77 -5.14
CA PHE A 224 -8.00 8.20 -4.49
C PHE A 224 -7.51 7.24 -3.41
N SER A 225 -8.45 6.49 -2.83
CA SER A 225 -8.22 5.47 -1.82
C SER A 225 -9.10 4.26 -2.12
N GLY A 226 -8.48 3.09 -2.28
CA GLY A 226 -9.14 1.80 -2.35
C GLY A 226 -9.51 1.27 -0.97
N GLU A 227 -8.61 1.39 0.01
CA GLU A 227 -8.78 0.78 1.34
C GLU A 227 -8.30 1.62 2.54
N HIS A 228 -7.36 2.57 2.36
CA HIS A 228 -6.75 3.31 3.47
C HIS A 228 -7.65 4.38 4.09
N GLY A 229 -8.67 4.83 3.36
CA GLY A 229 -9.47 6.01 3.69
C GLY A 229 -8.88 7.29 3.11
N ASP A 230 -9.71 8.34 3.07
CA ASP A 230 -9.35 9.62 2.49
C ASP A 230 -8.59 10.48 3.49
N GLY A 231 -9.17 10.60 4.69
CA GLY A 231 -8.67 11.37 5.81
C GLY A 231 -8.24 12.77 5.41
N GLN A 232 -7.22 13.25 6.12
CA GLN A 232 -6.60 14.54 5.79
C GLN A 232 -5.78 14.48 4.49
N SER A 233 -5.21 13.32 4.15
CA SER A 233 -4.28 13.18 3.03
C SER A 233 -4.96 13.35 1.66
N ARG A 234 -6.28 13.10 1.58
CA ARG A 234 -7.08 13.20 0.34
C ARG A 234 -8.32 14.09 0.46
N GLY A 235 -8.74 14.44 1.68
CA GLY A 235 -10.00 15.15 1.94
C GLY A 235 -10.22 16.39 1.05
N GLU A 236 -9.20 17.24 0.87
CA GLU A 236 -9.28 18.44 0.01
C GLU A 236 -9.63 18.11 -1.44
N LEU A 237 -9.19 16.95 -1.95
CA LEU A 237 -9.31 16.55 -3.34
C LEU A 237 -10.69 15.93 -3.66
N LEU A 238 -11.47 15.56 -2.64
CA LEU A 238 -12.72 14.79 -2.81
C LEU A 238 -13.74 15.46 -3.76
N VAL A 239 -13.68 16.78 -3.90
CA VAL A 239 -14.48 17.53 -4.87
C VAL A 239 -14.21 17.14 -6.32
N LYS A 240 -12.97 16.76 -6.66
CA LYS A 240 -12.61 16.29 -8.01
C LYS A 240 -13.31 14.96 -8.35
N MET A 241 -13.49 14.08 -7.37
CA MET A 241 -14.08 12.76 -7.57
C MET A 241 -15.60 12.76 -7.46
N TYR A 242 -16.15 13.42 -6.43
CA TYR A 242 -17.59 13.38 -6.13
C TYR A 242 -18.36 14.58 -6.69
N GLY A 243 -17.67 15.66 -7.05
CA GLY A 243 -18.27 16.92 -7.49
C GLY A 243 -18.94 17.71 -6.36
N ASP A 244 -19.21 18.98 -6.63
CA ASP A 244 -19.73 19.94 -5.65
C ASP A 244 -21.01 19.49 -4.95
N ARG A 245 -21.93 18.88 -5.71
CA ARG A 245 -23.24 18.50 -5.18
C ARG A 245 -23.12 17.49 -4.04
N VAL A 246 -22.28 16.48 -4.21
CA VAL A 246 -22.10 15.40 -3.24
C VAL A 246 -21.26 15.88 -2.06
N ILE A 247 -20.20 16.66 -2.31
CA ILE A 247 -19.40 17.28 -1.25
C ILE A 247 -20.24 18.19 -0.35
N ARG A 248 -21.13 19.01 -0.91
CA ARG A 248 -22.07 19.79 -0.09
C ARG A 248 -23.02 18.91 0.73
N ALA A 249 -23.40 17.75 0.21
CA ALA A 249 -24.20 16.79 0.96
C ALA A 249 -23.42 16.19 2.14
N PHE A 250 -22.13 15.86 1.96
CA PHE A 250 -21.25 15.41 3.03
C PHE A 250 -21.15 16.48 4.13
N GLY A 251 -20.94 17.74 3.76
CA GLY A 251 -20.89 18.86 4.71
C GLY A 251 -22.18 19.03 5.51
N ARG A 252 -23.35 18.98 4.86
CA ARG A 252 -24.63 19.02 5.57
C ARG A 252 -24.83 17.82 6.50
N PHE A 253 -24.44 16.63 6.06
CA PHE A 253 -24.56 15.42 6.86
C PHE A 253 -23.68 15.48 8.11
N LYS A 254 -22.42 15.91 7.96
CA LYS A 254 -21.49 16.19 9.06
C LYS A 254 -22.09 17.20 10.05
N ALA A 255 -22.62 18.32 9.58
CA ALA A 255 -23.20 19.35 10.44
C ALA A 255 -24.45 18.88 11.22
N ILE A 256 -25.19 17.90 10.71
CA ILE A 256 -26.33 17.30 11.42
C ILE A 256 -25.85 16.38 12.56
N PHE A 257 -24.80 15.60 12.32
CA PHE A 257 -24.30 14.61 13.28
C PHE A 257 -23.32 15.18 14.30
N ASP A 258 -22.58 16.22 13.93
CA ASP A 258 -21.56 16.87 14.75
C ASP A 258 -21.64 18.40 14.59
N PRO A 259 -22.68 19.04 15.17
CA PRO A 259 -22.94 20.47 15.00
C PRO A 259 -21.86 21.38 15.57
N ASP A 260 -21.06 20.88 16.52
CA ASP A 260 -19.96 21.62 17.16
C ASP A 260 -18.58 21.31 16.55
N ASP A 261 -18.53 20.51 15.48
CA ASP A 261 -17.32 20.05 14.78
C ASP A 261 -16.23 19.48 15.72
N ARG A 262 -16.62 18.63 16.68
CA ARG A 262 -15.71 18.03 17.68
C ARG A 262 -15.17 16.67 17.27
N MET A 263 -15.78 16.03 16.27
CA MET A 263 -15.44 14.69 15.82
C MET A 263 -14.47 14.73 14.65
N ASN A 264 -13.19 14.50 14.94
CA ASN A 264 -12.10 14.44 13.97
C ASN A 264 -12.09 15.60 12.94
N PRO A 265 -12.06 16.87 13.42
CA PRO A 265 -12.17 18.05 12.55
C PRO A 265 -11.03 18.13 11.54
N GLY A 266 -11.34 18.66 10.36
CA GLY A 266 -10.34 18.92 9.33
C GLY A 266 -9.82 17.70 8.57
N LYS A 267 -10.39 16.50 8.79
CA LYS A 267 -9.99 15.30 8.03
C LYS A 267 -10.76 15.19 6.72
N VAL A 268 -11.98 14.68 6.76
CA VAL A 268 -12.79 14.45 5.54
C VAL A 268 -13.64 15.67 5.19
N MET A 269 -14.29 16.31 6.18
CA MET A 269 -15.26 17.38 5.92
C MET A 269 -15.50 18.30 7.13
N PRO A 270 -15.31 19.64 7.01
CA PRO A 270 -14.50 20.27 5.97
C PRO A 270 -13.03 19.82 6.11
N PRO A 271 -12.31 19.57 5.01
CA PRO A 271 -10.92 19.12 5.09
C PRO A 271 -9.97 20.29 5.35
N TYR A 272 -8.86 20.03 6.05
CA TYR A 272 -7.70 20.91 6.03
C TYR A 272 -7.03 20.86 4.64
N PRO A 273 -6.29 21.91 4.25
CA PRO A 273 -5.44 21.85 3.06
C PRO A 273 -4.44 20.69 3.14
N LEU A 274 -4.18 20.02 2.02
CA LEU A 274 -3.39 18.78 1.93
C LEU A 274 -1.97 18.94 2.51
N ASP A 275 -1.42 20.14 2.43
CA ASP A 275 -0.06 20.51 2.78
C ASP A 275 0.07 21.30 4.09
N SER A 276 -1.03 21.46 4.85
CA SER A 276 -1.07 22.33 6.04
C SER A 276 -0.63 21.68 7.37
N HIS A 277 -0.73 20.35 7.52
CA HIS A 277 -0.26 19.63 8.72
C HIS A 277 0.60 18.42 8.38
N LEU A 278 1.58 18.62 7.49
CA LEU A 278 2.55 17.57 7.19
C LEU A 278 3.39 17.24 8.43
N ARG A 279 3.59 15.95 8.72
CA ARG A 279 4.53 15.50 9.76
C ARG A 279 5.94 16.01 9.48
N LEU A 280 6.31 16.04 8.20
CA LEU A 280 7.52 16.64 7.68
C LEU A 280 7.11 17.92 6.94
N GLY A 281 7.48 19.07 7.48
CA GLY A 281 7.26 20.37 6.84
C GLY A 281 8.56 21.16 6.75
N VAL A 282 8.47 22.37 6.21
CA VAL A 282 9.62 23.29 6.09
C VAL A 282 10.26 23.63 7.43
N ASP A 283 9.48 23.59 8.50
CA ASP A 283 9.92 23.84 9.87
C ASP A 283 10.25 22.54 10.63
N PHE A 284 10.32 21.39 9.94
CA PHE A 284 10.62 20.12 10.59
C PHE A 284 12.03 20.14 11.18
N HIS A 285 12.09 20.15 12.51
CA HIS A 285 13.31 20.03 13.26
C HIS A 285 13.08 19.07 14.43
N HIS A 286 13.68 17.89 14.39
CA HIS A 286 13.56 16.92 15.48
C HIS A 286 14.47 17.26 16.68
N GLY A 287 15.32 18.29 16.54
CA GLY A 287 16.37 18.59 17.51
C GLY A 287 17.59 17.67 17.33
N ASP A 288 18.75 18.14 17.78
CA ASP A 288 19.88 17.27 18.06
C ASP A 288 19.72 16.77 19.50
N VAL A 289 19.28 15.53 19.65
CA VAL A 289 19.17 14.88 20.95
C VAL A 289 20.51 14.21 21.24
N ASP A 290 21.15 14.57 22.35
CA ASP A 290 22.34 13.88 22.81
C ASP A 290 21.99 12.45 23.22
N THR A 291 22.34 11.48 22.39
CA THR A 291 22.11 10.06 22.65
C THR A 291 23.39 9.35 23.07
N VAL A 292 23.29 8.50 24.09
CA VAL A 292 24.41 7.62 24.52
C VAL A 292 24.69 6.56 23.45
N PHE A 293 23.63 6.03 22.84
CA PHE A 293 23.72 5.08 21.74
C PHE A 293 23.89 5.80 20.41
N ARG A 294 24.71 5.21 19.52
CA ARG A 294 24.86 5.67 18.13
C ARG A 294 23.95 4.86 17.21
N TYR A 295 23.49 5.50 16.12
CA TYR A 295 22.61 4.90 15.11
C TYR A 295 23.36 4.74 13.77
N PRO A 296 24.30 3.79 13.64
CA PRO A 296 25.21 3.70 12.49
C PRO A 296 24.47 3.53 11.15
N ASP A 297 23.39 2.77 11.13
CA ASP A 297 22.55 2.56 9.94
C ASP A 297 21.77 3.81 9.51
N ASP A 298 21.73 4.83 10.37
CA ASP A 298 21.04 6.10 10.17
C ASP A 298 22.04 7.27 10.14
N GLY A 299 23.29 7.01 9.77
CA GLY A 299 24.34 8.04 9.72
C GLY A 299 24.68 8.63 11.10
N GLY A 300 24.42 7.89 12.17
CA GLY A 300 24.57 8.34 13.55
C GLY A 300 23.41 9.17 14.09
N SER A 301 22.37 9.43 13.31
CA SER A 301 21.29 10.36 13.65
C SER A 301 20.08 9.68 14.30
N PHE A 302 19.77 10.06 15.54
CA PHE A 302 18.54 9.65 16.22
C PHE A 302 17.29 10.13 15.46
N SER A 303 17.31 11.39 14.99
CA SER A 303 16.25 12.02 14.21
C SER A 303 15.93 11.24 12.93
N ARG A 304 16.93 10.65 12.28
CA ARG A 304 16.72 9.77 11.12
C ARG A 304 16.17 8.41 11.55
N ALA A 305 16.64 7.85 12.67
CA ALA A 305 16.17 6.57 13.20
C ALA A 305 14.67 6.58 13.57
N VAL A 306 14.16 7.63 14.21
CA VAL A 306 12.72 7.73 14.58
C VAL A 306 11.80 7.84 13.36
N LEU A 307 12.33 8.28 12.21
CA LEU A 307 11.61 8.34 10.95
C LEU A 307 11.53 6.98 10.24
N ARG A 308 12.15 5.91 10.77
CA ARG A 308 12.01 4.54 10.24
C ARG A 308 10.61 3.96 10.53
N CYS A 309 9.90 4.48 11.53
CA CYS A 309 8.55 4.03 11.82
C CYS A 309 7.56 4.51 10.74
N VAL A 310 7.01 3.56 9.99
CA VAL A 310 5.98 3.77 8.96
C VAL A 310 4.55 3.48 9.44
N GLY A 311 4.35 3.36 10.76
CA GLY A 311 3.00 3.31 11.35
C GLY A 311 2.25 1.97 11.30
N VAL A 312 2.80 0.92 10.65
CA VAL A 312 2.15 -0.40 10.44
C VAL A 312 1.88 -1.24 11.68
N GLY A 313 2.30 -0.79 12.87
CA GLY A 313 1.99 -1.50 14.12
C GLY A 313 2.66 -2.86 14.31
N GLN A 314 3.56 -3.29 13.42
CA GLN A 314 4.33 -4.55 13.54
C GLN A 314 5.15 -4.68 14.84
N CYS A 315 5.38 -3.57 15.54
CA CYS A 315 5.98 -3.56 16.86
C CYS A 315 5.03 -4.01 17.98
N ARG A 316 3.71 -4.11 17.76
CA ARG A 316 2.72 -4.49 18.79
C ARG A 316 2.58 -6.01 18.89
N ARG A 317 3.69 -6.69 19.20
CA ARG A 317 3.71 -8.15 19.31
C ARG A 317 3.40 -8.60 20.73
N GLU A 318 2.61 -9.67 20.86
CA GLU A 318 2.34 -10.30 22.16
C GLU A 318 3.42 -11.33 22.52
N HIS A 319 4.10 -11.91 21.52
CA HIS A 319 5.08 -12.98 21.69
C HIS A 319 6.26 -12.82 20.71
N GLY A 320 7.46 -13.25 21.15
CA GLY A 320 8.67 -13.33 20.34
C GLY A 320 9.27 -11.98 19.91
N GLY A 321 10.49 -12.03 19.38
CA GLY A 321 11.22 -10.86 18.89
C GLY A 321 11.66 -9.88 19.98
N VAL A 322 12.06 -8.67 19.56
CA VAL A 322 12.46 -7.58 20.45
C VAL A 322 11.21 -6.74 20.77
N MET A 323 10.55 -7.02 21.90
CA MET A 323 9.43 -6.22 22.39
C MET A 323 9.60 -5.79 23.85
N CYS A 324 9.12 -4.59 24.18
CA CYS A 324 9.15 -4.05 25.54
C CYS A 324 8.32 -4.93 26.49
N PRO A 325 8.91 -5.45 27.58
CA PRO A 325 8.17 -6.24 28.57
C PRO A 325 6.96 -5.51 29.14
N SER A 326 7.02 -4.19 29.31
CA SER A 326 5.89 -3.40 29.82
C SER A 326 4.68 -3.49 28.89
N TYR A 327 4.86 -3.45 27.57
CA TYR A 327 3.74 -3.63 26.64
C TYR A 327 3.18 -5.04 26.67
N MET A 328 4.05 -6.07 26.76
CA MET A 328 3.59 -7.46 26.80
C MET A 328 2.68 -7.73 28.01
N VAL A 329 2.89 -7.01 29.11
CA VAL A 329 2.04 -7.08 30.32
C VAL A 329 0.82 -6.17 30.21
N THR A 330 1.01 -4.89 29.92
CA THR A 330 -0.06 -3.86 30.00
C THR A 330 -0.97 -3.82 28.78
N ARG A 331 -0.41 -4.14 27.60
CA ARG A 331 -1.03 -3.97 26.29
C ARG A 331 -1.40 -2.51 25.97
N GLU A 332 -0.84 -1.55 26.71
CA GLU A 332 -1.09 -0.13 26.53
C GLU A 332 -0.16 0.48 25.47
N GLU A 333 -0.71 1.29 24.57
CA GLU A 333 0.00 1.82 23.40
C GLU A 333 1.26 2.62 23.77
N GLU A 334 1.21 3.41 24.85
CA GLU A 334 2.34 4.21 25.34
C GLU A 334 3.55 3.35 25.72
N HIS A 335 3.35 2.08 26.06
CA HIS A 335 4.41 1.15 26.40
C HIS A 335 4.98 0.41 25.18
N SER A 336 4.32 0.50 24.02
CA SER A 336 4.81 -0.10 22.78
C SER A 336 6.05 0.62 22.24
N THR A 337 6.84 -0.04 21.38
CA THR A 337 7.99 0.60 20.72
C THR A 337 7.59 1.86 19.97
N ARG A 338 6.42 1.87 19.31
CA ARG A 338 5.88 3.05 18.61
C ARG A 338 5.39 4.13 19.57
N GLY A 339 4.77 3.76 20.70
CA GLY A 339 4.32 4.72 21.70
C GLY A 339 5.47 5.51 22.30
N ARG A 340 6.61 4.85 22.52
CA ARG A 340 7.85 5.46 23.05
C ARG A 340 8.65 6.26 22.02
N SER A 341 8.31 6.17 20.73
CA SER A 341 8.99 6.88 19.65
C SER A 341 8.24 8.15 19.20
N ARG A 342 7.19 8.55 19.92
CA ARG A 342 6.34 9.71 19.60
C ARG A 342 6.72 10.95 20.38
#